data_AF-A0A6C8H3B1-F1
#
_entry.id   AF-A0A6C8H3B1-F1
#
_cell.length_a   1.000
_cell.length_b   1.000
_cell.length_c   1.000
_cell.angle_alpha   90.00
_cell.angle_beta   90.00
_cell.angle_gamma   90.00
#
_symmetry.space_group_name_H-M   'P 1'
#
loop_
_entity.id
_entity.type
_entity.pdbx_description
1 polymer ?
#
loop_
_entity_poly.entity_id
_entity_poly.type
_entity_poly.pdbx_seq_one_letter_code
_entity_poly.pdbx_strand_id
1 'polypeptide(L)'
;MSFELPALPYAKDALAPHISAETLEYHYGKHHQTYVTNLNNLIKGTAFEGKSLEEIVRASEGGIFNNAAQVWNHTSAIIDLCSKPHLLLELPGAKRRWRTDRETG
;
A
#
# COMPACT_ATOMS: atom_id res chain seq x y z
N MET A 1 -16.55 10.76 -0.13
CA MET A 1 -15.30 10.43 -0.84
C MET A 1 -15.06 8.94 -0.70
N SER A 2 -14.56 8.29 -1.75
CA SER A 2 -14.19 6.87 -1.75
C SER A 2 -12.68 6.70 -1.62
N PHE A 3 -12.23 5.62 -1.00
CA PHE A 3 -10.83 5.24 -0.99
C PHE A 3 -10.40 4.72 -2.36
N GLU A 4 -9.15 5.01 -2.74
CA GLU A 4 -8.54 4.55 -3.98
C GLU A 4 -7.30 3.72 -3.68
N LEU A 5 -6.97 2.79 -4.57
CA LEU A 5 -5.74 2.02 -4.47
C LEU A 5 -4.55 2.91 -4.86
N PRO A 6 -3.59 3.19 -3.96
CA PRO A 6 -2.44 4.03 -4.29
C PRO A 6 -1.57 3.39 -5.35
N ALA A 7 -1.12 4.14 -6.35
CA ALA A 7 -0.22 3.62 -7.37
C ALA A 7 1.09 3.11 -6.75
N LEU A 8 1.63 2.00 -7.29
CA LEU A 8 2.94 1.51 -6.91
C LEU A 8 4.02 2.56 -7.25
N PRO A 9 4.93 2.90 -6.31
CA PRO A 9 6.00 3.86 -6.57
C PRO A 9 7.18 3.24 -7.35
N TYR A 10 7.11 1.94 -7.67
CA TYR A 10 8.14 1.19 -8.38
C TYR A 10 7.53 0.19 -9.37
N ALA A 11 8.35 -0.29 -10.31
CA ALA A 11 7.95 -1.34 -11.24
C ALA A 11 7.67 -2.67 -10.51
N LYS A 12 6.76 -3.48 -11.04
CA LYS A 12 6.33 -4.75 -10.41
C LYS A 12 7.46 -5.76 -10.22
N ASP A 13 8.55 -5.65 -10.97
CA ASP A 13 9.73 -6.51 -10.88
C ASP A 13 10.88 -5.90 -10.06
N ALA A 14 10.71 -4.67 -9.53
CA ALA A 14 11.78 -3.94 -8.84
C ALA A 14 12.28 -4.62 -7.55
N LEU A 15 11.50 -5.54 -6.99
CA LEU A 15 11.84 -6.27 -5.76
C LEU A 15 12.38 -7.69 -6.03
N ALA A 16 12.53 -8.09 -7.29
CA ALA A 16 13.09 -9.39 -7.64
C ALA A 16 14.60 -9.45 -7.30
N PRO A 17 15.14 -10.62 -6.92
CA PRO A 17 14.46 -11.92 -6.81
C PRO A 17 13.74 -12.15 -5.47
N HIS A 18 13.78 -11.19 -4.54
CA HIS A 18 13.28 -11.37 -3.17
C HIS A 18 11.75 -11.40 -3.09
N ILE A 19 11.10 -10.58 -3.91
CA ILE A 19 9.65 -10.61 -4.12
C ILE A 19 9.43 -10.64 -5.63
N SER A 20 8.70 -11.65 -6.10
CA SER A 20 8.44 -11.80 -7.53
C SER A 20 7.40 -10.79 -8.02
N ALA A 21 7.46 -10.47 -9.31
CA ALA A 21 6.44 -9.64 -9.95
C ALA A 21 5.04 -10.27 -9.86
N GLU A 22 4.96 -11.60 -9.91
CA GLU A 22 3.72 -12.34 -9.68
C GLU A 22 3.19 -12.09 -8.26
N THR A 23 4.03 -12.17 -7.23
CA THR A 23 3.62 -11.87 -5.85
C THR A 23 3.04 -10.46 -5.75
N LEU A 24 3.65 -9.46 -6.39
CA LEU A 24 3.10 -8.10 -6.40
C LEU A 24 1.80 -7.99 -7.20
N GLU A 25 1.64 -8.69 -8.32
CA GLU A 25 0.37 -8.74 -9.08
C GLU A 25 -0.79 -9.23 -8.20
N TYR A 26 -0.56 -10.28 -7.41
CA TYR A 26 -1.57 -10.81 -6.51
C TYR A 26 -1.74 -9.94 -5.25
N HIS A 27 -0.67 -9.59 -4.53
CA HIS A 27 -0.78 -8.83 -3.27
C HIS A 27 -1.29 -7.42 -3.48
N TYR A 28 -0.70 -6.65 -4.40
CA TYR A 28 -1.14 -5.30 -4.68
C TYR A 28 -2.38 -5.30 -5.60
N GLY A 29 -2.28 -5.98 -6.75
CA GLY A 29 -3.30 -5.90 -7.78
C GLY A 29 -4.64 -6.56 -7.43
N LYS A 30 -4.62 -7.63 -6.61
CA LYS A 30 -5.85 -8.33 -6.20
C LYS A 30 -6.19 -8.12 -4.74
N HIS A 31 -5.30 -8.47 -3.81
CA HIS A 31 -5.62 -8.45 -2.38
C HIS A 31 -5.86 -7.02 -1.88
N HIS A 32 -4.92 -6.10 -2.11
CA HIS A 32 -5.06 -4.70 -1.69
C HIS A 32 -6.27 -4.03 -2.37
N GLN A 33 -6.45 -4.23 -3.68
CA GLN A 33 -7.63 -3.73 -4.40
C GLN A 33 -8.95 -4.26 -3.80
N THR A 34 -9.00 -5.54 -3.42
CA THR A 34 -10.18 -6.15 -2.82
C THR A 34 -10.52 -5.48 -1.48
N TYR A 35 -9.53 -5.20 -0.63
CA TYR A 35 -9.76 -4.48 0.62
C TYR A 35 -10.30 -3.06 0.39
N VAL A 36 -9.76 -2.33 -0.60
CA VAL A 36 -10.26 -0.99 -0.97
C VAL A 36 -11.72 -1.06 -1.42
N THR A 37 -12.04 -1.97 -2.34
CA THR A 37 -13.41 -2.17 -2.85
C THR A 37 -14.39 -2.53 -1.74
N ASN A 38 -14.01 -3.50 -0.89
CA ASN A 38 -14.84 -3.95 0.22
C ASN A 38 -15.05 -2.84 1.25
N LEU A 39 -14.00 -2.09 1.60
CA LEU A 39 -14.10 -0.97 2.53
C LEU A 39 -15.11 0.07 2.00
N ASN A 40 -14.97 0.49 0.74
CA ASN A 40 -15.89 1.44 0.11
C ASN A 40 -17.35 0.96 0.15
N ASN A 41 -17.58 -0.34 -0.07
CA ASN A 41 -18.92 -0.92 -0.01
C ASN A 41 -19.47 -0.95 1.42
N LEU A 42 -18.64 -1.27 2.41
CA LEU A 42 -19.04 -1.41 3.80
C LEU A 42 -19.32 -0.07 4.49
N ILE A 43 -18.60 0.99 4.12
CA ILE A 43 -18.76 2.30 4.78
C ILE A 43 -19.92 3.12 4.22
N LYS A 44 -20.44 2.79 3.03
CA LYS A 44 -21.50 3.54 2.38
C LYS A 44 -22.78 3.56 3.22
N GLY A 45 -23.32 4.74 3.50
CA GLY A 45 -24.48 4.97 4.34
C GLY A 45 -24.22 4.81 5.84
N THR A 46 -22.97 4.63 6.25
CA THR A 46 -22.59 4.49 7.67
C THR A 46 -21.99 5.78 8.22
N ALA A 47 -21.81 5.84 9.54
CA ALA A 47 -21.08 6.94 10.20
C ALA A 47 -19.60 7.05 9.80
N PHE A 48 -19.07 6.08 9.03
CA PHE A 48 -17.71 6.09 8.50
C PHE A 48 -17.63 6.63 7.07
N GLU A 49 -18.76 6.86 6.40
CA GLU A 49 -18.75 7.45 5.06
C GLU A 49 -18.12 8.85 5.08
N GLY A 50 -17.11 9.07 4.24
CA GLY A 50 -16.41 10.35 4.15
C GLY A 50 -15.40 10.61 5.27
N LYS A 51 -15.19 9.69 6.21
CA LYS A 51 -14.08 9.77 7.17
C LYS A 51 -12.75 9.39 6.53
N SER A 52 -11.65 9.86 7.12
CA SER A 52 -10.30 9.41 6.75
C SER A 52 -10.06 7.95 7.13
N LEU A 53 -9.07 7.31 6.50
CA LEU A 53 -8.76 5.91 6.75
C LEU A 53 -8.34 5.69 8.22
N GLU A 54 -7.55 6.61 8.76
CA GLU A 54 -7.07 6.63 10.15
C GLU A 54 -8.22 6.70 11.15
N GLU A 55 -9.21 7.57 10.90
CA GLU A 55 -10.39 7.69 11.76
C GLU A 55 -11.20 6.39 11.76
N ILE A 56 -11.35 5.75 10.60
CA ILE A 56 -12.07 4.48 10.48
C ILE A 56 -11.33 3.38 11.22
N VAL A 57 -10.00 3.27 11.04
CA VAL A 57 -9.18 2.26 11.74
C VAL A 57 -9.28 2.43 13.26
N ARG A 58 -9.32 3.67 13.77
CA ARG A 58 -9.37 3.92 15.22
C ARG A 58 -10.75 3.70 15.85
N ALA A 59 -11.83 3.82 15.08
CA ALA A 59 -13.18 3.90 15.62
C ALA A 59 -14.15 2.81 15.14
N SER A 60 -13.76 2.00 14.15
CA SER A 60 -14.58 0.90 13.64
C SER A 60 -14.22 -0.44 14.27
N GLU A 61 -15.10 -1.42 14.10
CA GLU A 61 -14.89 -2.80 14.54
C GLU A 61 -15.31 -3.78 13.43
N GLY A 62 -15.03 -5.07 13.64
CA GLY A 62 -15.49 -6.15 12.75
C GLY A 62 -15.05 -5.97 11.30
N GLY A 63 -15.99 -6.17 10.37
CA GLY A 63 -15.68 -6.14 8.93
C GLY A 63 -15.13 -4.81 8.43
N ILE A 64 -15.60 -3.68 8.96
CA ILE A 64 -15.10 -2.35 8.58
C ILE A 64 -13.66 -2.19 9.05
N PHE A 65 -13.38 -2.50 10.32
CA PHE A 65 -12.02 -2.46 10.87
C PHE A 65 -11.07 -3.35 10.08
N ASN A 66 -11.48 -4.60 9.82
CA ASN A 66 -10.64 -5.57 9.10
C ASN A 66 -10.23 -5.05 7.72
N ASN A 67 -11.14 -4.47 6.95
CA ASN A 67 -10.80 -3.95 5.62
C ASN A 67 -10.01 -2.64 5.72
N ALA A 68 -10.37 -1.72 6.63
CA ALA A 68 -9.66 -0.46 6.83
C ALA A 68 -8.21 -0.67 7.28
N ALA A 69 -8.00 -1.54 8.26
CA ALA A 69 -6.66 -1.88 8.76
C ALA A 69 -5.83 -2.55 7.66
N GLN A 70 -6.42 -3.41 6.83
CA GLN A 70 -5.69 -4.04 5.73
C GLN A 70 -5.28 -3.02 4.65
N VAL A 71 -6.15 -2.07 4.27
CA VAL A 71 -5.75 -0.98 3.35
C VAL A 71 -4.60 -0.16 3.95
N TRP A 72 -4.69 0.18 5.24
CA TRP A 72 -3.66 0.94 5.96
C TRP A 72 -2.31 0.22 5.96
N ASN A 73 -2.31 -1.06 6.36
CA ASN A 73 -1.12 -1.89 6.49
C ASN A 73 -0.44 -2.12 5.12
N HIS A 74 -1.22 -2.40 4.07
CA HIS A 74 -0.67 -2.63 2.73
C HIS A 74 -0.13 -1.35 2.10
N THR A 75 -0.81 -0.23 2.28
CA THR A 75 -0.32 1.08 1.80
C THR A 75 1.01 1.44 2.46
N SER A 76 1.10 1.27 3.78
CA SER A 76 2.33 1.53 4.53
C SER A 76 3.47 0.60 4.08
N ALA A 77 3.21 -0.70 3.89
CA ALA A 77 4.22 -1.67 3.45
C ALA A 77 4.77 -1.36 2.04
N ILE A 78 3.91 -0.96 1.10
CA ILE A 78 4.33 -0.58 -0.27
C ILE A 78 5.21 0.68 -0.24
N ILE A 79 4.88 1.65 0.60
CA ILE A 79 5.65 2.89 0.74
C ILE A 79 6.97 2.65 1.49
N ASP A 80 6.97 1.80 2.52
CA ASP A 80 8.15 1.55 3.36
C ASP A 80 9.21 0.70 2.66
N LEU A 81 8.80 -0.24 1.80
CA LEU A 81 9.74 -0.96 0.92
C LEU A 81 10.47 0.00 -0.04
N CYS A 82 9.87 1.15 -0.35
CA CYS A 82 10.49 2.22 -1.12
C CYS A 82 11.37 3.17 -0.26
N SER A 83 11.00 3.37 1.01
CA SER A 83 11.58 4.41 1.88
C SER A 83 12.81 3.94 2.69
N LYS A 84 13.09 2.62 2.74
CA LYS A 84 14.28 2.06 3.38
C LYS A 84 15.20 1.33 2.38
N PRO A 85 15.79 2.04 1.40
CA PRO A 85 16.70 1.42 0.44
C PRO A 85 17.92 0.77 1.12
N HIS A 86 18.32 1.24 2.31
CA HIS A 86 19.41 0.64 3.09
C HIS A 86 19.22 -0.86 3.37
N LEU A 87 17.99 -1.32 3.65
CA LEU A 87 17.74 -2.74 3.93
C LEU A 87 17.77 -3.62 2.66
N LEU A 88 17.80 -3.01 1.46
CA LEU A 88 17.96 -3.69 0.18
C LEU A 88 19.38 -3.57 -0.40
N LEU A 89 20.27 -2.75 0.20
CA LEU A 89 21.66 -2.54 -0.26
C LEU A 89 22.60 -3.73 0.01
N GLU A 90 22.17 -4.71 0.79
CA GLU A 90 22.94 -5.94 1.07
C GLU A 90 22.74 -7.03 0.00
N LEU A 91 21.91 -6.77 -1.02
CA LEU A 91 21.52 -7.77 -2.02
C LEU A 91 22.35 -7.61 -3.31
N PRO A 92 23.13 -8.63 -3.71
CA PRO A 92 23.96 -8.53 -4.91
C PRO A 92 23.07 -8.45 -6.16
N GLY A 93 23.06 -7.30 -6.85
CA GLY A 93 22.45 -7.17 -8.19
C GLY A 93 21.53 -5.96 -8.42
N ALA A 94 21.25 -5.12 -7.42
CA ALA A 94 20.38 -3.96 -7.59
C ALA A 94 21.02 -2.91 -8.53
N LYS A 95 20.53 -2.81 -9.77
CA LYS A 95 20.94 -1.75 -10.71
C LYS A 95 20.44 -0.40 -10.21
N ARG A 96 21.38 0.46 -9.82
CA ARG A 96 21.17 1.88 -9.47
C ARG A 96 20.36 2.61 -10.55
N ARG A 97 19.13 2.99 -10.24
CA ARG A 97 18.50 4.16 -10.86
C ARG A 97 17.40 4.74 -9.99
N TRP A 98 17.80 5.46 -8.94
CA TRP A 98 17.02 6.57 -8.42
C TRP A 98 17.98 7.73 -8.17
N ARG A 99 17.92 8.70 -9.09
CA ARG A 99 18.59 9.99 -8.97
C ARG A 99 17.80 10.78 -7.92
N THR A 100 18.50 11.23 -6.90
CA THR A 100 18.05 12.10 -5.83
C THR A 100 17.64 13.46 -6.40
N ASP A 101 16.34 13.69 -6.59
CA ASP A 101 15.80 15.05 -6.74
C ASP A 101 14.83 15.31 -5.59
N ARG A 102 15.37 15.39 -4.37
CA ARG A 102 14.70 16.06 -3.24
C ARG A 102 15.67 16.52 -2.15
N GLU A 103 16.82 17.04 -2.56
CA GLU A 103 17.63 17.92 -1.71
C GLU A 103 18.30 18.96 -2.61
N THR A 104 17.64 20.11 -2.81
CA THR A 104 18.22 21.44 -3.05
C THR A 104 17.11 22.43 -3.40
N GLY A 105 16.92 23.46 -2.56
CA GLY A 105 16.07 24.62 -2.83
C GLY A 105 14.96 24.82 -1.82
#